data_AF-A0A5K1GBV8-F1
#
_entry.id   AF-A0A5K1GBV8-F1
#
_cell.length_a   1.000
_cell.length_b   1.000
_cell.length_c   1.000
_cell.angle_alpha   90.00
_cell.angle_beta   90.00
_cell.angle_gamma   90.00
#
_symmetry.space_group_name_H-M   'P 1'
#
loop_
_entity.id
_entity.type
_entity.pdbx_description
1 polymer ?
#
loop_
_entity_poly.entity_id
_entity_poly.type
_entity_poly.pdbx_seq_one_letter_code
_entity_poly.pdbx_strand_id
1 'polypeptide(L)' 'YLSKGRFLKADHQAVVNSNCSRLSIATFQNPVPEAIVYPSKVAEGEKSIMEEPITFAEMYRRN' A
#
# COMPACT_ATOMS: atom_id res chain seq x y z
N TYR A 1 -2.48 5.29 1.91
CA TYR A 1 -3.63 6.08 1.46
C TYR A 1 -4.92 5.67 2.18
N LEU A 2 -5.49 4.48 1.94
CA LEU A 2 -6.79 4.07 2.52
C LEU A 2 -6.90 4.18 4.06
N SER A 3 -5.84 3.79 4.77
CA SER A 3 -5.79 3.78 6.24
C SER A 3 -5.55 5.14 6.89
N LYS A 4 -5.39 6.23 6.10
CA LYS A 4 -5.00 7.56 6.62
C LYS A 4 -3.73 7.52 7.50
N GLY A 5 -2.78 6.64 7.19
CA GLY A 5 -1.55 6.46 7.97
C GLY A 5 -1.71 5.61 9.24
N ARG A 6 -2.92 5.13 9.57
CA ARG A 6 -3.14 4.20 10.71
C ARG A 6 -2.49 2.84 10.50
N PHE A 7 -2.38 2.42 9.24
CA PHE A 7 -1.57 1.27 8.84
C PHE A 7 -0.37 1.76 8.05
N LEU A 8 0.81 1.34 8.47
CA LEU A 8 2.09 1.66 7.85
C LEU A 8 2.49 0.55 6.88
N LYS A 9 3.23 0.92 5.83
CA LYS A 9 3.89 -0.07 4.98
C LYS A 9 5.01 -0.72 5.80
N ALA A 10 5.17 -2.03 5.70
CA ALA A 10 6.26 -2.73 6.36
C ALA A 10 7.52 -2.68 5.49
N ASP A 11 8.56 -2.01 6.00
CA ASP A 11 9.91 -2.16 5.44
C ASP A 11 10.41 -3.57 5.75
N HIS A 12 10.85 -4.30 4.73
CA HIS A 12 11.32 -5.66 4.89
C HIS A 12 12.44 -5.99 3.90
N GLN A 13 13.34 -6.88 4.31
CA GLN A 13 14.46 -7.35 3.51
C GLN A 13 14.56 -8.88 3.58
N ALA A 14 14.91 -9.50 2.46
CA ALA A 14 15.43 -10.87 2.45
C ALA A 14 16.96 -10.81 2.31
N VAL A 15 17.68 -11.43 3.26
CA VAL A 15 19.14 -11.50 3.25
C VAL A 15 19.57 -12.89 2.79
N VAL A 16 20.68 -12.95 2.04
CA VAL A 16 21.24 -14.21 1.55
C VAL A 16 21.78 -15.08 2.68
N ASN A 17 21.69 -16.40 2.52
CA ASN A 17 22.26 -17.37 3.47
C ASN A 17 23.35 -18.19 2.75
N SER A 18 24.53 -18.30 3.36
CA SER A 18 25.68 -19.02 2.79
C SER A 18 25.64 -20.53 2.97
N ASN A 19 24.77 -21.03 3.85
CA ASN A 19 24.81 -22.40 4.37
C ASN A 19 23.59 -23.23 3.96
N CYS A 20 22.48 -22.58 3.60
CA CYS A 20 21.27 -23.26 3.18
C CYS A 20 20.46 -22.45 2.17
N SER A 21 19.62 -23.16 1.43
CA SER A 21 18.66 -22.55 0.51
C SER A 21 17.40 -22.10 1.25
N ARG A 22 16.81 -20.99 0.81
CA ARG A 22 15.51 -20.49 1.29
C ARG A 22 14.55 -20.37 0.11
N LEU A 23 13.38 -21.01 0.23
CA LEU A 23 12.26 -20.82 -0.70
C LEU A 23 11.21 -19.92 -0.06
N SER A 24 10.62 -19.03 -0.85
CA SER A 24 9.46 -18.23 -0.45
C SER A 24 8.45 -18.15 -1.57
N ILE A 25 7.19 -18.27 -1.20
CA ILE A 25 6.04 -18.10 -2.08
C ILE A 25 5.23 -16.94 -1.51
N ALA A 26 5.06 -15.88 -2.29
CA ALA A 26 4.34 -14.68 -1.88
C ALA A 26 3.15 -14.45 -2.79
N THR A 27 2.01 -14.11 -2.19
CA THR A 27 0.80 -13.68 -2.90
C THR A 27 0.52 -12.23 -2.54
N PHE A 28 0.40 -11.37 -3.54
CA PHE A 28 0.03 -9.97 -3.35
C PHE A 28 -1.43 -9.77 -3.72
N GLN A 29 -2.23 -9.32 -2.76
CA GLN A 29 -3.62 -8.96 -2.99
C GLN A 29 -3.72 -7.45 -3.16
N ASN A 30 -4.08 -7.03 -4.37
CA ASN A 30 -4.18 -5.62 -4.75
C ASN A 30 -5.58 -5.33 -5.32
N PRO A 31 -6.08 -4.09 -5.23
CA PRO A 31 -7.23 -3.64 -6.01
C PRO A 31 -7.00 -3.79 -7.52
N VAL A 32 -8.10 -3.82 -8.28
CA VAL A 32 -8.03 -3.69 -9.75
C VAL A 32 -7.42 -2.34 -10.14
N PRO A 33 -6.74 -2.21 -11.31
CA PRO A 33 -6.01 -0.98 -11.67
C PRO A 33 -6.88 0.29 -11.65
N GLU A 34 -8.15 0.18 -12.05
CA GLU A 34 -9.12 1.26 -12.15
C GLU A 34 -9.82 1.57 -10.81
N ALA A 35 -9.59 0.76 -9.77
CA ALA A 35 -10.23 1.00 -8.47
C ALA A 35 -9.76 2.35 -7.92
N ILE A 36 -10.72 3.16 -7.49
CA ILE A 36 -10.47 4.47 -6.91
C ILE A 36 -9.94 4.32 -5.49
N VAL A 37 -8.78 4.89 -5.23
CA VAL A 37 -8.14 4.99 -3.93
C VAL A 37 -8.41 6.38 -3.35
N TYR A 38 -9.16 6.44 -2.25
CA TYR A 38 -9.42 7.64 -1.47
C TYR A 38 -9.22 7.34 0.02
N PRO A 39 -8.84 8.34 0.85
CA PRO A 39 -8.77 8.11 2.29
C PRO A 39 -10.16 7.71 2.82
N SER A 40 -10.24 6.58 3.53
CA SER A 40 -11.51 6.08 4.10
C SER A 40 -12.18 7.17 4.94
N LYS A 41 -13.53 7.19 4.97
CA LYS A 41 -14.41 8.26 5.51
C LYS A 41 -13.66 9.15 6.50
N VAL A 42 -13.42 10.39 6.06
CA VAL A 42 -12.84 11.43 6.90
C VAL A 42 -13.88 11.72 7.99
N ALA A 43 -13.49 11.61 9.26
CA ALA A 43 -14.39 11.98 10.35
C ALA A 43 -14.63 13.49 10.31
N GLU A 44 -15.76 13.95 10.85
CA GLU A 44 -16.06 15.37 10.92
C GLU A 44 -14.92 16.13 11.63
N GLY A 45 -14.32 17.11 10.95
CA GLY A 45 -13.18 17.88 11.47
C GLY A 45 -11.78 17.35 11.11
N GLU A 46 -11.64 16.17 10.51
CA GLU A 46 -10.34 15.68 10.02
C GLU A 46 -9.98 16.28 8.65
N LYS A 47 -8.70 16.57 8.43
CA LYS A 47 -8.19 16.95 7.10
C LYS A 47 -7.90 15.71 6.27
N SER A 48 -8.35 15.70 5.02
CA SER A 48 -7.98 14.65 4.07
C SER A 48 -6.48 14.69 3.80
N ILE A 49 -5.84 13.52 3.73
CA ILE A 49 -4.44 13.37 3.34
C ILE A 49 -4.23 13.41 1.81
N MET A 50 -5.32 13.50 1.05
CA MET A 50 -5.33 13.60 -0.41
C MET A 50 -6.29 14.70 -0.83
N GLU A 51 -5.85 15.53 -1.78
CA GLU A 51 -6.70 16.57 -2.38
C GLU A 51 -7.75 15.95 -3.30
N GLU A 52 -7.35 14.95 -4.09
CA GLU A 52 -8.22 14.28 -5.08
C GLU A 52 -8.08 12.75 -5.01
N PRO A 53 -9.16 12.00 -5.32
CA PRO A 53 -9.07 10.55 -5.53
C PRO A 53 -8.18 10.20 -6.72
N ILE A 54 -7.43 9.11 -6.63
CA ILE A 54 -6.60 8.57 -7.72
C ILE A 54 -6.91 7.10 -7.94
N THR A 55 -6.63 6.57 -9.13
CA THR A 55 -6.71 5.13 -9.40
C THR A 55 -5.60 4.36 -8.68
N PHE A 56 -5.81 3.07 -8.43
CA PHE A 56 -4.78 2.19 -7.89
C PHE A 56 -3.53 2.16 -8.80
N ALA A 57 -3.73 2.17 -10.12
CA ALA A 57 -2.62 2.25 -11.07
C ALA A 57 -1.78 3.53 -10.92
N GLU A 58 -2.41 4.69 -10.72
CA GLU A 58 -1.70 5.94 -10.45
C GLU A 58 -1.01 5.93 -9.09
N MET A 59 -1.66 5.40 -8.06
CA MET A 59 -1.06 5.22 -6.73
C MET A 59 0.22 4.38 -6.81
N TYR A 60 0.18 3.28 -7.56
CA TYR A 60 1.30 2.35 -7.71
C TYR A 60 2.50 3.00 -8.41
N ARG A 61 2.28 3.89 -9.39
CA ARG A 61 3.38 4.60 -10.10
C ARG A 61 4.03 5.72 -9.29
N ARG A 62 3.32 6.29 -8.31
CA ARG A 62 3.79 7.43 -7.49
C ARG A 62 4.69 7.01 -6.31
N ASN A 63 4.68 5.72 -5.97
CA ASN A 63 5.50 5.12 -4.91
C ASN A 63 6.61 4.28 -5.51
#